data_AF-A0A077MAX9-F1
#
_entry.id   AF-A0A077MAX9-F1
#
_cell.length_a   1.000
_cell.length_b   1.000
_cell.length_c   1.000
_cell.angle_alpha   90.00
_cell.angle_beta   90.00
_cell.angle_gamma   90.00
#
_symmetry.space_group_name_H-M   'P 1'
#
loop_
_entity.id
_entity.type
_entity.pdbx_description
1 polymer ?
#
loop_
_entity_poly.entity_id
_entity_poly.type
_entity_poly.pdbx_seq_one_letter_code
_entity_poly.pdbx_strand_id
1 'polypeptide(L)'
;MRHPPDEKADAAAFWTNRPRRAAVAGRQSGRPTALRDAMNEIVPTGQAAIDARAEAAKAHAETAAAHLELQRQADAAKAEFRAKMAEIEAAAAPVKAELNRLAEVEKTIDLYLGRDEDVVLLRDGAPAPAKTPLVIRSTVLYADEESLALLDRGGVDFRSMGDFLDWLVSAPENLDRVAPDQRCIVVVKPSRQGRDYGDAWTNATAMAENERPHWIIRNGERVYLLVTGGELNTGARIVPRVDEFTAMFTDRGVLLEPGSAAWVRAESLADAKRRHFMRLMLVIQGLVDRSACLLPQPDGGLNVMSLAAQDSGRVILLDEEAKALGDSRPRLRDGRQR
;
A
#
# COMPACT_ATOMS: atom_id res chain seq x y z
N MET A 1 1.54 0.30 48.33
CA MET A 1 2.72 -0.16 49.10
C MET A 1 3.02 -1.58 48.63
N ARG A 2 4.14 -1.99 48.02
CA ARG A 2 5.42 -1.38 47.66
C ARG A 2 5.85 -1.99 46.30
N HIS A 3 6.37 -1.16 45.40
CA HIS A 3 7.37 -1.51 44.37
C HIS A 3 8.77 -1.23 44.97
N PRO A 4 9.90 -1.55 44.31
CA PRO A 4 10.53 -2.84 44.05
C PRO A 4 11.98 -2.85 44.65
N PRO A 5 12.93 -3.65 44.13
CA PRO A 5 13.96 -2.95 43.35
C PRO A 5 14.32 -3.62 42.02
N ASP A 6 14.77 -2.75 41.13
CA ASP A 6 15.37 -2.96 39.82
C ASP A 6 16.61 -3.89 39.85
N GLU A 7 16.84 -4.63 38.76
CA GLU A 7 18.05 -4.37 37.97
C GLU A 7 17.91 -4.94 36.54
N LYS A 8 18.06 -4.03 35.58
CA LYS A 8 18.28 -4.29 34.16
C LYS A 8 19.71 -4.78 33.97
N ALA A 9 19.94 -5.81 33.15
CA ALA A 9 20.99 -5.85 32.13
C ALA A 9 21.07 -7.22 31.42
N ASP A 10 21.44 -7.15 30.14
CA ASP A 10 22.11 -8.19 29.36
C ASP A 10 21.29 -9.29 28.67
N ALA A 11 20.41 -8.85 27.77
CA ALA A 11 20.05 -9.59 26.56
C ALA A 11 20.91 -9.10 25.37
N ALA A 12 22.21 -9.41 25.36
CA ALA A 12 23.10 -9.15 24.22
C ALA A 12 24.42 -9.94 24.30
N ALA A 13 24.40 -11.27 24.12
CA ALA A 13 25.63 -12.04 23.93
C ALA A 13 25.37 -13.40 23.26
N PHE A 14 25.07 -13.44 21.96
CA PHE A 14 24.95 -14.71 21.21
C PHE A 14 25.75 -14.79 19.90
N TRP A 15 26.64 -13.83 19.64
CA TRP A 15 27.59 -13.92 18.52
C TRP A 15 28.96 -13.40 18.95
N THR A 16 29.93 -14.31 19.17
CA THR A 16 31.38 -14.12 18.95
C THR A 16 32.16 -15.33 19.50
N ASN A 17 32.08 -16.47 18.81
CA ASN A 17 32.95 -17.62 19.11
C ASN A 17 34.26 -17.48 18.31
N ARG A 18 35.30 -16.92 18.93
CA ARG A 18 36.70 -16.97 18.45
C ARG A 18 37.52 -17.74 19.49
N PRO A 19 38.25 -18.81 19.13
CA PRO A 19 38.99 -19.58 20.12
C PRO A 19 40.19 -18.80 20.68
N ARG A 20 40.29 -18.78 22.01
CA ARG A 20 41.39 -18.26 22.83
C ARG A 20 42.69 -19.04 22.57
N ARG A 21 43.75 -18.29 22.25
CA ARG A 21 45.14 -18.75 22.39
C ARG A 21 45.44 -19.02 23.86
N ALA A 22 45.83 -20.24 24.18
CA ALA A 22 46.42 -20.58 25.47
C ALA A 22 47.88 -20.10 25.51
N ALA A 23 48.21 -19.27 26.49
CA ALA A 23 49.57 -18.95 26.89
C ALA A 23 50.06 -20.01 27.89
N VAL A 24 51.28 -20.52 27.70
CA VAL A 24 51.99 -21.31 28.71
C VAL A 24 53.24 -20.56 29.13
N ALA A 25 53.31 -20.28 30.43
CA ALA A 25 54.41 -19.63 31.12
C ALA A 25 55.66 -20.52 31.20
N GLY A 26 56.82 -19.87 31.26
CA GLY A 26 58.13 -20.48 31.12
C GLY A 26 58.64 -21.30 32.30
N ARG A 27 59.76 -21.98 32.02
CA ARG A 27 60.76 -22.38 33.01
C ARG A 27 62.14 -22.31 32.36
N GLN A 28 63.03 -21.57 33.01
CA GLN A 28 64.42 -21.35 32.61
C GLN A 28 65.34 -22.50 33.02
N SER A 29 66.51 -22.49 32.35
CA SER A 29 67.85 -22.85 32.82
C SER A 29 68.41 -24.21 32.37
N GLY A 30 69.56 -24.13 31.72
CA GLY A 30 70.37 -25.27 31.29
C GLY A 30 70.93 -25.09 29.88
N ARG A 31 71.91 -24.18 29.70
CA ARG A 31 72.82 -24.28 28.55
C ARG A 31 73.73 -25.50 28.77
N PRO A 32 73.91 -26.34 27.76
CA PRO A 32 75.27 -26.68 27.37
C PRO A 32 75.56 -26.22 25.94
N THR A 33 76.73 -25.64 25.82
CA THR A 33 77.43 -25.15 24.65
C THR A 33 77.66 -26.27 23.62
N ALA A 34 76.66 -26.57 22.78
CA ALA A 34 76.81 -27.47 21.63
C ALA A 34 75.70 -27.26 20.59
N LEU A 35 75.46 -26.02 20.17
CA LEU A 35 74.52 -25.74 19.07
C LEU A 35 74.82 -24.39 18.38
N ARG A 36 76.09 -24.13 18.11
CA ARG A 36 76.50 -23.04 17.20
C ARG A 36 77.04 -23.55 15.87
N ASP A 37 77.33 -24.86 15.77
CA ASP A 37 77.82 -25.49 14.54
C ASP A 37 76.74 -26.28 13.78
N ALA A 38 75.48 -26.26 14.24
CA ALA A 38 74.32 -26.86 13.56
C ALA A 38 73.34 -25.82 12.99
N MET A 39 73.81 -24.59 12.78
CA MET A 39 73.00 -23.47 12.27
C MET A 39 73.45 -22.97 10.88
N ASN A 40 74.24 -23.78 10.16
CA ASN A 40 74.72 -23.44 8.80
C ASN A 40 74.44 -24.50 7.72
N GLU A 41 73.67 -25.55 8.02
CA GLU A 41 73.13 -26.49 7.04
C GLU A 41 71.66 -26.67 7.45
N ILE A 42 70.69 -25.92 6.91
CA ILE A 42 69.94 -26.26 5.69
C ILE A 42 69.46 -24.92 5.11
N VAL A 43 70.34 -24.22 4.39
CA VAL A 43 69.89 -23.32 3.32
C VAL A 43 70.14 -24.11 2.05
N PRO A 44 69.11 -24.55 1.32
CA PRO A 44 69.35 -25.36 0.13
C PRO A 44 70.11 -24.49 -0.88
N THR A 45 71.38 -24.83 -1.10
CA THR A 45 72.27 -24.13 -2.01
C THR A 45 71.96 -24.53 -3.45
N GLY A 46 71.89 -23.53 -4.32
CA GLY A 46 72.03 -23.64 -5.78
C GLY A 46 70.91 -24.35 -6.52
N GLN A 47 70.73 -25.65 -6.31
CA GLN A 47 69.87 -26.51 -7.14
C GLN A 47 68.66 -27.05 -6.38
N ALA A 48 68.82 -27.55 -5.16
CA ALA A 48 67.71 -28.11 -4.37
C ALA A 48 66.64 -27.06 -3.98
N ALA A 49 67.03 -25.79 -3.78
CA ALA A 49 66.09 -24.70 -3.54
C ALA A 49 65.33 -24.29 -4.80
N ILE A 50 65.97 -24.42 -5.96
CA ILE A 50 65.37 -24.15 -7.26
C ILE A 50 64.38 -25.27 -7.59
N ASP A 51 64.75 -26.53 -7.34
CA ASP A 51 63.89 -27.70 -7.57
C ASP A 51 62.68 -27.70 -6.64
N ALA A 52 62.85 -27.37 -5.35
CA ALA A 52 61.74 -27.24 -4.40
C ALA A 52 60.79 -26.06 -4.73
N ARG A 53 61.33 -24.94 -5.23
CA ARG A 53 60.50 -23.82 -5.76
C ARG A 53 59.80 -24.19 -7.06
N ALA A 54 60.43 -24.98 -7.93
CA ALA A 54 59.84 -25.45 -9.18
C ALA A 54 58.69 -26.44 -8.91
N GLU A 55 58.86 -27.36 -7.95
CA GLU A 55 57.81 -28.27 -7.48
C GLU A 55 56.65 -27.51 -6.80
N ALA A 56 56.95 -26.56 -5.92
CA ALA A 56 55.92 -25.71 -5.31
C ALA A 56 55.17 -24.87 -6.37
N ALA A 57 55.88 -24.33 -7.37
CA ALA A 57 55.28 -23.59 -8.47
C ALA A 57 54.39 -24.48 -9.35
N LYS A 58 54.78 -25.74 -9.61
CA LYS A 58 53.93 -26.73 -10.29
C LYS A 58 52.69 -27.07 -9.48
N ALA A 59 52.82 -27.36 -8.18
CA ALA A 59 51.68 -27.65 -7.31
C ALA A 59 50.72 -26.45 -7.19
N HIS A 60 51.24 -25.22 -7.16
CA HIS A 60 50.43 -24.01 -7.21
C HIS A 60 49.75 -23.80 -8.57
N ALA A 61 50.43 -24.11 -9.68
CA ALA A 61 49.84 -24.05 -11.01
C ALA A 61 48.72 -25.11 -11.19
N GLU A 62 48.92 -26.33 -10.68
CA GLU A 62 47.95 -27.43 -10.71
C GLU A 62 46.71 -27.12 -9.85
N THR A 63 46.90 -26.60 -8.65
CA THR A 63 45.78 -26.18 -7.78
C THR A 63 45.04 -24.96 -8.33
N ALA A 64 45.74 -24.00 -8.92
CA ALA A 64 45.11 -22.86 -9.60
C ALA A 64 44.31 -23.32 -10.83
N ALA A 65 44.84 -24.26 -11.62
CA ALA A 65 44.13 -24.85 -12.76
C ALA A 65 42.89 -25.64 -12.32
N ALA A 66 43.00 -26.44 -11.25
CA ALA A 66 41.86 -27.16 -10.66
C ALA A 66 40.79 -26.20 -10.12
N HIS A 67 41.19 -25.09 -9.50
CA HIS A 67 40.25 -24.07 -9.01
C HIS A 67 39.53 -23.36 -10.16
N LEU A 68 40.25 -23.02 -11.24
CA LEU A 68 39.66 -22.41 -12.42
C LEU A 68 38.65 -23.35 -13.11
N GLU A 69 38.96 -24.64 -13.18
CA GLU A 69 38.06 -25.64 -13.74
C GLU A 69 36.80 -25.83 -12.87
N LEU A 70 36.96 -25.89 -11.54
CA LEU A 70 35.83 -25.94 -10.62
C LEU A 70 34.94 -24.68 -10.73
N GLN A 71 35.54 -23.49 -10.87
CA GLN A 71 34.80 -22.25 -11.09
C GLN A 71 34.03 -22.29 -12.42
N ARG A 72 34.65 -22.78 -13.50
CA ARG A 72 33.97 -22.94 -14.79
C ARG A 72 32.79 -23.89 -14.71
N GLN A 73 32.94 -25.02 -14.03
CA GLN A 73 31.86 -25.99 -13.81
C GLN A 73 30.74 -25.39 -12.95
N ALA A 74 31.09 -24.65 -11.89
CA ALA A 74 30.12 -23.96 -11.04
C ALA A 74 29.34 -22.88 -11.81
N ASP A 75 30.02 -22.12 -12.68
CA ASP A 75 29.38 -21.08 -13.47
C ASP A 75 28.52 -21.65 -14.61
N ALA A 76 28.95 -22.76 -15.23
CA ALA A 76 28.14 -23.50 -16.19
C ALA A 76 26.87 -24.08 -15.54
N ALA A 77 27.00 -24.70 -14.37
CA ALA A 77 25.85 -25.22 -13.62
C ALA A 77 24.88 -24.11 -13.17
N LYS A 78 25.39 -22.95 -12.74
CA LYS A 78 24.56 -21.77 -12.44
C LYS A 78 23.84 -21.24 -13.67
N ALA A 79 24.50 -21.22 -14.83
CA ALA A 79 23.90 -20.78 -16.08
C ALA A 79 22.77 -21.72 -16.51
N GLU A 80 22.99 -23.04 -16.43
CA GLU A 80 21.95 -24.04 -16.73
C GLU A 80 20.78 -23.95 -15.76
N PHE A 81 21.05 -23.79 -14.46
CA PHE A 81 20.01 -23.60 -13.46
C PHE A 81 19.18 -22.33 -13.72
N ARG A 82 19.83 -21.21 -14.06
CA ARG A 82 19.14 -19.97 -14.44
C ARG A 82 18.28 -20.15 -15.68
N ALA A 83 18.76 -20.89 -16.68
CA ALA A 83 17.98 -21.18 -17.89
C ALA A 83 16.73 -22.01 -17.58
N LYS A 84 16.86 -23.07 -16.76
CA LYS A 84 15.72 -23.89 -16.32
C LYS A 84 14.74 -23.10 -15.46
N MET A 85 15.23 -22.24 -14.56
CA MET A 85 14.36 -21.36 -13.76
C MET A 85 13.60 -20.37 -14.64
N ALA A 86 14.24 -19.77 -15.63
CA ALA A 86 13.59 -18.87 -16.58
C ALA A 86 12.52 -19.59 -17.41
N GLU A 87 12.76 -20.85 -17.81
CA GLU A 87 11.77 -21.69 -18.51
C GLU A 87 10.56 -21.98 -17.62
N ILE A 88 10.80 -22.39 -16.36
CA ILE A 88 9.73 -22.62 -15.38
C ILE A 88 8.94 -21.34 -15.12
N GLU A 89 9.62 -20.19 -14.97
CA GLU A 89 8.95 -18.90 -14.78
C GLU A 89 8.10 -18.51 -15.98
N ALA A 90 8.60 -18.71 -17.21
CA ALA A 90 7.86 -18.45 -18.43
C ALA A 90 6.62 -19.36 -18.56
N ALA A 91 6.76 -20.65 -18.21
CA ALA A 91 5.65 -21.60 -18.21
C ALA A 91 4.63 -21.31 -17.08
N ALA A 92 5.08 -20.80 -15.94
CA ALA A 92 4.22 -20.44 -14.81
C ALA A 92 3.55 -19.07 -14.98
N ALA A 93 4.10 -18.16 -15.78
CA ALA A 93 3.56 -16.82 -16.03
C ALA A 93 2.07 -16.81 -16.43
N PRO A 94 1.59 -17.60 -17.41
CA PRO A 94 0.17 -17.61 -17.77
C PRO A 94 -0.73 -18.12 -16.63
N VAL A 95 -0.28 -19.14 -15.89
CA VAL A 95 -1.05 -19.68 -14.75
C VAL A 95 -1.15 -18.64 -13.62
N LYS A 96 -0.04 -17.98 -13.28
CA LYS A 96 -0.04 -16.88 -12.31
C LYS A 96 -0.94 -15.73 -12.74
N ALA A 97 -0.92 -15.37 -14.02
CA ALA A 97 -1.79 -14.32 -14.56
C ALA A 97 -3.28 -14.69 -14.42
N GLU A 98 -3.65 -15.95 -14.67
CA GLU A 98 -5.03 -16.42 -14.52
C GLU A 98 -5.47 -16.48 -13.05
N LEU A 99 -4.62 -16.98 -12.16
CA LEU A 99 -4.89 -16.98 -10.71
C LEU A 99 -5.11 -15.55 -10.19
N ASN A 100 -4.29 -14.60 -10.64
CA ASN A 100 -4.48 -13.19 -10.28
C ASN A 100 -5.82 -12.65 -10.76
N ARG A 101 -6.28 -13.00 -11.98
CA ARG A 101 -7.60 -12.58 -12.46
C ARG A 101 -8.73 -13.14 -11.60
N LEU A 102 -8.66 -14.42 -11.22
CA LEU A 102 -9.67 -15.04 -10.36
C LEU A 102 -9.70 -14.40 -8.98
N ALA A 103 -8.53 -14.16 -8.37
CA ALA A 103 -8.43 -13.47 -7.09
C ALA A 103 -9.00 -12.04 -7.16
N GLU A 104 -8.79 -11.33 -8.27
CA GLU A 104 -9.39 -9.99 -8.47
C GLU A 104 -10.92 -10.06 -8.59
N VAL A 105 -11.47 -11.10 -9.23
CA VAL A 105 -12.93 -11.31 -9.30
C VAL A 105 -13.50 -11.63 -7.92
N GLU A 106 -12.86 -12.52 -7.16
CA GLU A 106 -13.23 -12.83 -5.78
C GLU A 106 -13.29 -11.56 -4.94
N LYS A 107 -12.20 -10.77 -4.94
CA LYS A 107 -12.16 -9.48 -4.23
C LYS A 107 -13.27 -8.53 -4.66
N THR A 108 -13.61 -8.50 -5.95
CA THR A 108 -14.68 -7.66 -6.48
C THR A 108 -16.06 -8.08 -5.96
N ILE A 109 -16.30 -9.39 -5.84
CA ILE A 109 -17.52 -9.94 -5.24
C ILE A 109 -17.58 -9.58 -3.75
N ASP A 110 -16.46 -9.67 -3.05
CA ASP A 110 -16.38 -9.40 -1.61
C ASP A 110 -16.72 -7.96 -1.27
N LEU A 111 -16.28 -7.01 -2.10
CA LEU A 111 -16.67 -5.60 -2.02
C LEU A 111 -18.18 -5.41 -2.22
N TYR A 112 -18.77 -6.12 -3.18
CA TYR A 112 -20.22 -6.04 -3.42
C TYR A 112 -21.04 -6.70 -2.31
N LEU A 113 -20.52 -7.75 -1.67
CA LEU A 113 -21.19 -8.44 -0.56
C LEU A 113 -20.91 -7.77 0.80
N GLY A 114 -19.87 -6.93 0.90
CA GLY A 114 -19.44 -6.27 2.13
C GLY A 114 -18.91 -7.24 3.18
N ARG A 115 -18.10 -8.23 2.78
CA ARG A 115 -17.58 -9.25 3.71
C ARG A 115 -16.70 -8.65 4.82
N ASP A 116 -15.87 -7.68 4.47
CA ASP A 116 -14.90 -7.02 5.36
C ASP A 116 -15.31 -5.57 5.63
N GLU A 117 -16.57 -5.38 5.99
CA GLU A 117 -17.18 -4.07 6.22
C GLU A 117 -17.95 -4.02 7.54
N ASP A 118 -17.68 -2.98 8.32
CA ASP A 118 -18.41 -2.69 9.56
C ASP A 118 -19.30 -1.47 9.36
N VAL A 119 -20.61 -1.66 9.48
CA VAL A 119 -21.60 -0.57 9.41
C VAL A 119 -22.16 -0.31 10.81
N VAL A 120 -21.98 0.91 11.30
CA VAL A 120 -22.43 1.34 12.63
C VAL A 120 -23.38 2.53 12.49
N LEU A 121 -24.47 2.52 13.25
CA LEU A 121 -25.36 3.66 13.39
C LEU A 121 -24.75 4.68 14.35
N LEU A 122 -24.46 5.89 13.88
CA LEU A 122 -23.94 6.98 14.71
C LEU A 122 -25.06 7.83 15.31
N ARG A 123 -26.10 8.09 14.52
CA ARG A 123 -27.27 8.87 14.94
C ARG A 123 -28.53 8.27 14.34
N ASP A 124 -29.53 7.99 15.16
CA ASP A 124 -30.85 7.57 14.70
C ASP A 124 -31.78 8.78 14.46
N GLY A 125 -32.89 8.53 13.78
CA GLY A 125 -33.91 9.53 13.44
C GLY A 125 -34.78 9.06 12.29
N ALA A 126 -35.53 10.00 11.71
CA ALA A 126 -36.34 9.72 10.52
C ALA A 126 -35.45 9.56 9.26
N PRO A 127 -35.65 8.49 8.46
CA PRO A 127 -34.96 8.35 7.18
C PRO A 127 -35.47 9.37 6.17
N ALA A 128 -34.66 9.70 5.15
CA ALA A 128 -35.13 10.54 4.06
C ALA A 128 -36.22 9.83 3.23
N PRO A 129 -37.15 10.56 2.59
CA PRO A 129 -38.11 9.97 1.68
C PRO A 129 -37.45 9.16 0.55
N ALA A 130 -38.10 8.10 0.09
CA ALA A 130 -37.59 7.21 -0.95
C ALA A 130 -37.25 7.92 -2.29
N LYS A 131 -37.96 9.02 -2.57
CA LYS A 131 -37.79 9.84 -3.78
C LYS A 131 -36.64 10.84 -3.68
N THR A 132 -36.04 11.02 -2.51
CA THR A 132 -34.88 11.89 -2.33
C THR A 132 -33.69 11.29 -3.09
N PRO A 133 -33.03 12.07 -3.97
CA PRO A 133 -31.85 11.62 -4.70
C PRO A 133 -30.73 11.18 -3.77
N LEU A 134 -29.99 10.14 -4.16
CA LEU A 134 -28.74 9.78 -3.50
C LEU A 134 -27.60 10.63 -4.08
N VAL A 135 -27.00 11.48 -3.25
CA VAL A 135 -25.84 12.30 -3.63
C VAL A 135 -24.55 11.60 -3.20
N ILE A 136 -23.66 11.34 -4.15
CA ILE A 136 -22.34 10.78 -3.88
C ILE A 136 -21.33 11.88 -4.11
N ARG A 137 -20.69 12.33 -3.02
CA ARG A 137 -19.69 13.39 -3.06
C ARG A 137 -18.34 12.81 -3.45
N SER A 138 -17.75 13.36 -4.52
CA SER A 138 -16.53 12.81 -5.09
C SER A 138 -15.33 13.06 -4.20
N THR A 139 -15.25 14.25 -3.59
CA THR A 139 -14.08 14.67 -2.80
C THR A 139 -13.98 13.89 -1.49
N VAL A 140 -12.80 13.31 -1.24
CA VAL A 140 -12.45 12.73 0.07
C VAL A 140 -12.02 13.86 0.99
N LEU A 141 -12.72 14.02 2.10
CA LEU A 141 -12.43 15.03 3.13
C LEU A 141 -11.43 14.50 4.15
N TYR A 142 -10.82 15.41 4.91
CA TYR A 142 -9.98 15.06 6.04
C TYR A 142 -10.57 15.60 7.33
N ALA A 143 -10.70 14.72 8.34
CA ALA A 143 -11.37 15.04 9.60
C ALA A 143 -10.68 16.17 10.36
N ASP A 144 -9.35 16.22 10.32
CA ASP A 144 -8.54 17.28 10.93
C ASP A 144 -8.74 18.66 10.28
N GLU A 145 -9.11 18.70 9.01
CA GLU A 145 -9.39 19.94 8.28
C GLU A 145 -10.84 20.42 8.49
N GLU A 146 -11.79 19.49 8.63
CA GLU A 146 -13.20 19.84 8.79
C GLU A 146 -13.61 20.17 10.24
N SER A 147 -12.84 19.71 11.23
CA SER A 147 -13.17 19.88 12.65
C SER A 147 -12.33 20.97 13.33
N LEU A 148 -12.58 22.24 12.96
CA LEU A 148 -11.91 23.39 13.59
C LEU A 148 -12.00 23.38 15.13
N ALA A 149 -13.12 22.90 15.68
CA ALA A 149 -13.35 22.80 17.12
C ALA A 149 -12.41 21.81 17.85
N LEU A 150 -11.78 20.89 17.12
CA LEU A 150 -10.85 19.89 17.66
C LEU A 150 -9.38 20.28 17.50
N LEU A 151 -9.08 21.40 16.82
CA LEU A 151 -7.71 21.89 16.66
C LEU A 151 -7.04 22.19 18.00
N ASP A 152 -7.77 22.78 18.95
CA ASP A 152 -7.28 23.10 20.29
C ASP A 152 -6.88 21.85 21.09
N ARG A 153 -7.32 20.66 20.66
CA ARG A 153 -6.99 19.35 21.25
C ARG A 153 -5.89 18.60 20.50
N GLY A 154 -5.18 19.27 19.59
CA GLY A 154 -4.13 18.66 18.75
C GLY A 154 -4.63 18.12 17.41
N GLY A 155 -5.87 18.45 17.02
CA GLY A 155 -6.48 18.00 15.77
C GLY A 155 -6.87 16.52 15.77
N VAL A 156 -7.40 16.06 14.65
CA VAL A 156 -7.83 14.66 14.48
C VAL A 156 -6.70 13.84 13.87
N ASP A 157 -6.51 12.61 14.36
CA ASP A 157 -5.77 11.54 13.69
C ASP A 157 -6.49 10.20 13.89
N PHE A 158 -5.90 9.12 13.42
CA PHE A 158 -6.49 7.78 13.52
C PHE A 158 -6.87 7.37 14.95
N ARG A 159 -6.23 7.93 15.99
CA ARG A 159 -6.51 7.63 17.42
C ARG A 159 -7.70 8.42 17.94
N SER A 160 -7.95 9.61 17.39
CA SER A 160 -9.03 10.52 17.80
C SER A 160 -10.17 10.59 16.79
N MET A 161 -10.25 9.64 15.85
CA MET A 161 -11.35 9.59 14.88
C MET A 161 -12.72 9.42 15.58
N GLY A 162 -12.77 8.76 16.74
CA GLY A 162 -13.97 8.69 17.57
C GLY A 162 -14.48 10.07 18.01
N ASP A 163 -13.58 10.95 18.45
CA ASP A 163 -13.93 12.31 18.87
C ASP A 163 -14.51 13.14 17.70
N PHE A 164 -14.00 12.92 16.48
CA PHE A 164 -14.54 13.54 15.28
C PHE A 164 -15.96 13.05 14.99
N LEU A 165 -16.21 11.75 15.10
CA LEU A 165 -17.53 11.17 14.85
C LEU A 165 -18.56 11.65 15.88
N ASP A 166 -18.17 11.75 17.15
CA ASP A 166 -19.01 12.30 18.21
C ASP A 166 -19.32 13.78 17.96
N TRP A 167 -18.30 14.57 17.58
CA TRP A 167 -18.47 15.97 17.19
C TRP A 167 -19.41 16.12 15.98
N LEU A 168 -19.25 15.28 14.96
CA LEU A 168 -20.05 15.30 13.73
C LEU A 168 -21.55 15.15 14.02
N VAL A 169 -21.93 14.27 14.95
CA VAL A 169 -23.34 14.00 15.28
C VAL A 169 -23.89 14.85 16.42
N SER A 170 -23.03 15.55 17.16
CA SER A 170 -23.43 16.38 18.31
C SER A 170 -24.33 17.58 17.95
N ALA A 171 -24.22 18.10 16.73
CA ALA A 171 -24.96 19.27 16.26
C ALA A 171 -25.31 19.13 14.77
N PRO A 172 -26.55 19.47 14.35
CA PRO A 172 -26.94 19.44 12.93
C PRO A 172 -26.02 20.24 12.02
N GLU A 173 -25.49 21.37 12.50
CA GLU A 173 -24.63 22.27 11.74
C GLU A 173 -23.29 21.61 11.37
N ASN A 174 -22.75 20.76 12.25
CA ASN A 174 -21.51 20.00 11.97
C ASN A 174 -21.76 18.96 10.87
N LEU A 175 -22.89 18.27 10.96
CA LEU A 175 -23.30 17.31 9.94
C LEU A 175 -23.58 18.00 8.60
N ASP A 176 -24.26 19.14 8.61
CA ASP A 176 -24.57 19.90 7.39
C ASP A 176 -23.29 20.46 6.73
N ARG A 177 -22.22 20.73 7.50
CA ARG A 177 -20.92 21.10 6.96
C ARG A 177 -20.25 19.94 6.19
N VAL A 178 -20.24 18.74 6.77
CA VAL A 178 -19.51 17.59 6.20
C VAL A 178 -20.34 16.83 5.17
N ALA A 179 -21.64 16.64 5.45
CA ALA A 179 -22.59 15.87 4.65
C ALA A 179 -23.91 16.65 4.47
N PRO A 180 -23.92 17.76 3.71
CA PRO A 180 -25.04 18.71 3.62
C PRO A 180 -26.33 18.12 3.04
N ASP A 181 -26.20 17.16 2.14
CA ASP A 181 -27.32 16.60 1.39
C ASP A 181 -28.10 15.60 2.26
N GLN A 182 -29.43 15.71 2.29
CA GLN A 182 -30.29 14.87 3.15
C GLN A 182 -30.13 13.37 2.89
N ARG A 183 -29.70 12.95 1.70
CA ARG A 183 -29.41 11.55 1.39
C ARG A 183 -28.09 11.49 0.62
N CYS A 184 -26.99 11.22 1.31
CA CYS A 184 -25.68 11.26 0.69
C CYS A 184 -24.64 10.32 1.29
N ILE A 185 -23.56 10.15 0.54
CA ILE A 185 -22.36 9.42 0.92
C ILE A 185 -21.17 10.36 0.76
N VAL A 186 -20.38 10.48 1.83
CA VAL A 186 -19.16 11.28 1.90
C VAL A 186 -18.07 10.41 2.49
N VAL A 187 -16.86 10.49 1.95
CA VAL A 187 -15.70 9.80 2.53
C VAL A 187 -14.84 10.78 3.28
N VAL A 188 -14.48 10.41 4.50
CA VAL A 188 -13.57 11.16 5.36
C VAL A 188 -12.38 10.28 5.72
N LYS A 189 -11.18 10.85 5.71
CA LYS A 189 -9.96 10.22 6.24
C LYS A 189 -9.52 10.96 7.51
N PRO A 190 -8.91 10.29 8.50
CA PRO A 190 -8.50 10.96 9.73
C PRO A 190 -7.60 12.19 9.53
N SER A 191 -6.50 12.06 8.77
CA SER A 191 -5.57 13.17 8.51
C SER A 191 -4.64 12.85 7.35
N ARG A 192 -4.18 13.88 6.63
CA ARG A 192 -3.07 13.80 5.67
C ARG A 192 -1.77 14.39 6.19
N GLN A 193 -1.74 14.87 7.42
CA GLN A 193 -0.59 15.54 7.99
C GLN A 193 0.49 14.51 8.36
N GLY A 194 1.73 14.76 7.93
CA GLY A 194 2.89 14.00 8.35
C GLY A 194 3.24 14.32 9.80
N ARG A 195 2.61 13.61 10.74
CA ARG A 195 2.95 13.66 12.16
C ARG A 195 4.02 12.63 12.47
N ASP A 196 4.91 12.96 13.41
CA ASP A 196 5.89 12.02 13.92
C ASP A 196 5.30 11.25 15.11
N TYR A 197 5.14 9.94 14.92
CA TYR A 197 4.68 8.97 15.91
C TYR A 197 5.83 8.15 16.51
N GLY A 198 7.09 8.46 16.17
CA GLY A 198 8.28 7.83 16.73
C GLY A 198 9.19 7.22 15.65
N ASP A 199 9.27 5.89 15.59
CA ASP A 199 10.13 5.19 14.65
C ASP A 199 9.48 5.03 13.25
N ALA A 200 10.30 4.71 12.24
CA ALA A 200 9.87 4.62 10.85
C ALA A 200 8.76 3.57 10.60
N TRP A 201 8.76 2.46 11.35
CA TRP A 201 7.75 1.41 11.21
C TRP A 201 6.41 1.86 11.81
N THR A 202 6.47 2.46 13.01
CA THR A 202 5.29 3.04 13.67
C THR A 202 4.70 4.17 12.82
N ASN A 203 5.53 5.03 12.23
CA ASN A 203 5.09 6.09 11.32
C ASN A 203 4.41 5.54 10.07
N ALA A 204 4.98 4.51 9.42
CA ALA A 204 4.35 3.89 8.26
C ALA A 204 2.96 3.31 8.58
N THR A 205 2.83 2.65 9.73
CA THR A 205 1.55 2.08 10.20
C THR A 205 0.55 3.19 10.50
N ALA A 206 0.97 4.23 11.24
CA ALA A 206 0.13 5.36 11.56
C ALA A 206 -0.33 6.14 10.31
N MET A 207 0.52 6.26 9.30
CA MET A 207 0.15 6.87 8.02
C MET A 207 -0.90 6.03 7.29
N ALA A 208 -0.77 4.71 7.28
CA ALA A 208 -1.78 3.82 6.68
C ALA A 208 -3.14 3.94 7.39
N GLU A 209 -3.17 3.99 8.72
CA GLU A 209 -4.41 4.19 9.48
C GLU A 209 -5.00 5.60 9.29
N ASN A 210 -4.16 6.63 9.17
CA ASN A 210 -4.62 7.99 8.86
C ASN A 210 -5.20 8.14 7.44
N GLU A 211 -4.82 7.26 6.52
CA GLU A 211 -5.35 7.17 5.17
C GLU A 211 -6.57 6.25 5.06
N ARG A 212 -7.00 5.62 6.17
CA ARG A 212 -8.12 4.67 6.16
C ARG A 212 -9.46 5.39 5.93
N PRO A 213 -10.23 5.00 4.89
CA PRO A 213 -11.47 5.69 4.55
C PRO A 213 -12.60 5.35 5.53
N HIS A 214 -13.27 6.39 6.01
CA HIS A 214 -14.49 6.34 6.80
C HIS A 214 -15.64 6.89 5.95
N TRP A 215 -16.57 6.02 5.59
CA TRP A 215 -17.71 6.36 4.74
C TRP A 215 -18.86 6.82 5.61
N ILE A 216 -19.14 8.12 5.58
CA ILE A 216 -20.28 8.73 6.25
C ILE A 216 -21.49 8.63 5.33
N ILE A 217 -22.53 7.95 5.78
CA ILE A 217 -23.77 7.73 5.03
C ILE A 217 -24.89 8.45 5.76
N ARG A 218 -25.40 9.53 5.15
CA ARG A 218 -26.56 10.28 5.66
C ARG A 218 -27.82 9.84 4.93
N ASN A 219 -28.87 9.55 5.69
CA ASN A 219 -30.20 9.25 5.18
C ASN A 219 -31.25 9.92 6.07
N GLY A 220 -31.61 11.15 5.72
CA GLY A 220 -32.42 12.07 6.49
C GLY A 220 -31.69 12.50 7.76
N GLU A 221 -32.28 12.16 8.89
CA GLU A 221 -31.70 12.37 10.21
C GLU A 221 -30.73 11.25 10.59
N ARG A 222 -30.84 10.07 9.96
CA ARG A 222 -29.97 8.92 10.26
C ARG A 222 -28.58 9.13 9.68
N VAL A 223 -27.58 8.81 10.48
CA VAL A 223 -26.17 8.85 10.09
C VAL A 223 -25.52 7.53 10.44
N TYR A 224 -24.89 6.92 9.45
CA TYR A 224 -24.14 5.69 9.58
C TYR A 224 -22.68 5.92 9.24
N LEU A 225 -21.82 5.13 9.86
CA LEU A 225 -20.43 4.97 9.49
C LEU A 225 -20.27 3.60 8.86
N LEU A 226 -19.62 3.57 7.70
CA LEU A 226 -19.07 2.36 7.12
C LEU A 226 -17.54 2.47 7.14
N VAL A 227 -16.88 1.45 7.69
CA VAL A 227 -15.43 1.28 7.58
C VAL A 227 -15.16 0.04 6.74
N THR A 228 -14.39 0.20 5.67
CA THR A 228 -13.96 -0.91 4.81
C THR A 228 -12.64 -1.50 5.32
N GLY A 229 -12.36 -2.75 4.97
CA GLY A 229 -11.07 -3.40 5.20
C GLY A 229 -9.88 -2.62 4.61
N GLY A 230 -8.69 -2.86 5.17
CA GLY A 230 -7.48 -2.06 4.90
C GLY A 230 -6.92 -2.12 3.48
N GLU A 231 -7.44 -2.99 2.60
CA GLU A 231 -6.97 -3.09 1.21
C GLU A 231 -7.56 -2.02 0.28
N LEU A 232 -8.71 -1.43 0.62
CA LEU A 232 -9.39 -0.46 -0.22
C LEU A 232 -9.05 0.98 0.20
N ASN A 233 -8.13 1.61 -0.53
CA ASN A 233 -7.90 3.05 -0.42
C ASN A 233 -8.83 3.80 -1.41
N THR A 234 -9.31 4.98 -1.07
CA THR A 234 -10.15 5.84 -1.92
C THR A 234 -9.36 6.87 -2.74
N GLY A 235 -8.07 7.07 -2.45
CA GLY A 235 -7.30 8.20 -2.97
C GLY A 235 -7.87 9.54 -2.46
N ALA A 236 -7.81 10.57 -3.31
CA ALA A 236 -8.38 11.90 -3.02
C ALA A 236 -9.83 12.04 -3.51
N ARG A 237 -10.30 11.13 -4.37
CA ARG A 237 -11.64 11.18 -4.96
C ARG A 237 -12.19 9.79 -5.17
N ILE A 238 -13.50 9.62 -4.96
CA ILE A 238 -14.19 8.34 -5.17
C ILE A 238 -14.90 8.21 -6.53
N VAL A 239 -15.04 9.32 -7.26
CA VAL A 239 -15.59 9.35 -8.64
C VAL A 239 -14.54 9.95 -9.57
N PRO A 240 -14.33 9.41 -10.78
CA PRO A 240 -13.41 10.00 -11.75
C PRO A 240 -13.90 11.36 -12.25
N ARG A 241 -12.98 12.27 -12.58
CA ARG A 241 -13.31 13.47 -13.34
C ARG A 241 -13.70 13.12 -14.77
N VAL A 242 -14.42 14.03 -15.42
CA VAL A 242 -14.88 13.87 -16.81
C VAL A 242 -13.70 13.66 -17.78
N ASP A 243 -12.57 14.32 -17.53
CA ASP A 243 -11.35 14.25 -18.32
C ASP A 243 -10.26 13.33 -17.74
N GLU A 244 -10.53 12.64 -16.63
CA GLU A 244 -9.53 11.89 -15.87
C GLU A 244 -8.80 10.84 -16.72
N PHE A 245 -9.54 10.15 -17.59
CA PHE A 245 -9.00 9.09 -18.44
C PHE A 245 -8.42 9.63 -19.74
N THR A 246 -9.04 10.65 -20.34
CA THR A 246 -8.53 11.25 -21.58
C THR A 246 -7.21 12.00 -21.34
N ALA A 247 -7.07 12.64 -20.18
CA ALA A 247 -5.84 13.34 -19.78
C ALA A 247 -4.62 12.40 -19.72
N MET A 248 -4.81 11.11 -19.42
CA MET A 248 -3.70 10.13 -19.36
C MET A 248 -3.04 9.87 -20.71
N PHE A 249 -3.75 10.13 -21.81
CA PHE A 249 -3.24 9.96 -23.16
C PHE A 249 -2.61 11.25 -23.72
N THR A 250 -2.38 12.24 -22.86
CA THR A 250 -1.75 13.51 -23.25
C THR A 250 -0.51 13.78 -22.42
N ASP A 251 0.58 14.21 -23.07
CA ASP A 251 1.80 14.69 -22.42
C ASP A 251 2.05 16.14 -22.85
N ARG A 252 2.09 17.07 -21.88
CA ARG A 252 2.21 18.52 -22.11
C ARG A 252 1.22 19.07 -23.16
N GLY A 253 0.01 18.50 -23.21
CA GLY A 253 -1.05 18.88 -24.15
C GLY A 253 -0.94 18.23 -25.54
N VAL A 254 0.05 17.36 -25.77
CA VAL A 254 0.20 16.60 -27.02
C VAL A 254 -0.34 15.19 -26.81
N LEU A 255 -1.21 14.73 -27.72
CA LEU A 255 -1.73 13.36 -27.69
C LEU A 255 -0.59 12.36 -27.92
N LEU A 256 -0.54 11.33 -27.08
CA LEU A 256 0.41 10.22 -27.24
C LEU A 256 0.13 9.48 -28.55
N GLU A 257 1.19 9.02 -29.22
CA GLU A 257 1.06 8.24 -30.44
C GLU A 257 0.48 6.84 -30.13
N PRO A 258 -0.65 6.44 -30.75
CA PRO A 258 -1.21 5.11 -30.58
C PRO A 258 -0.20 4.01 -30.91
N GLY A 259 -0.07 3.03 -30.02
CA GLY A 259 0.90 1.93 -30.18
C GLY A 259 2.32 2.24 -29.73
N SER A 260 2.64 3.49 -29.38
CA SER A 260 3.91 3.82 -28.72
C SER A 260 4.03 3.16 -27.34
N ALA A 261 5.25 2.98 -26.85
CA ALA A 261 5.46 2.46 -25.49
C ALA A 261 4.83 3.36 -24.40
N ALA A 262 4.72 4.67 -24.65
CA ALA A 262 4.04 5.61 -23.75
C ALA A 262 2.52 5.37 -23.75
N TRP A 263 1.92 5.12 -24.92
CA TRP A 263 0.50 4.79 -25.05
C TRP A 263 0.15 3.50 -24.30
N VAL A 264 0.93 2.43 -24.48
CA VAL A 264 0.69 1.14 -23.80
C VAL A 264 0.76 1.29 -22.28
N ARG A 265 1.68 2.12 -21.77
CA ARG A 265 1.74 2.44 -20.34
C ARG A 265 0.51 3.24 -19.89
N ALA A 266 0.09 4.24 -20.65
CA ALA A 266 -1.09 5.04 -20.36
C ALA A 266 -2.36 4.19 -20.32
N GLU A 267 -2.52 3.25 -21.26
CA GLU A 267 -3.64 2.31 -21.31
C GLU A 267 -3.69 1.43 -20.06
N SER A 268 -2.55 0.84 -19.66
CA SER A 268 -2.45 0.04 -18.44
C SER A 268 -2.81 0.82 -17.17
N LEU A 269 -2.35 2.08 -17.07
CA LEU A 269 -2.68 2.97 -15.96
C LEU A 269 -4.16 3.37 -15.96
N ALA A 270 -4.73 3.68 -17.13
CA ALA A 270 -6.14 4.02 -17.29
C ALA A 270 -7.04 2.85 -16.88
N ASP A 271 -6.70 1.63 -17.32
CA ASP A 271 -7.41 0.41 -16.96
C ASP A 271 -7.33 0.12 -15.45
N ALA A 272 -6.15 0.27 -14.85
CA ALA A 272 -5.98 0.11 -13.41
C ALA A 272 -6.83 1.13 -12.63
N LYS A 273 -6.83 2.40 -13.06
CA LYS A 273 -7.62 3.45 -12.41
C LYS A 273 -9.12 3.26 -12.62
N ARG A 274 -9.55 2.78 -13.78
CA ARG A 274 -10.95 2.44 -14.05
C ARG A 274 -11.42 1.31 -13.15
N ARG A 275 -10.62 0.25 -13.00
CA ARG A 275 -10.92 -0.84 -12.05
C ARG A 275 -10.99 -0.33 -10.61
N HIS A 276 -10.11 0.58 -10.23
CA HIS A 276 -10.13 1.19 -8.90
C HIS A 276 -11.45 1.92 -8.63
N PHE A 277 -11.87 2.84 -9.51
CA PHE A 277 -13.15 3.54 -9.33
C PHE A 277 -14.36 2.60 -9.39
N MET A 278 -14.30 1.55 -10.21
CA MET A 278 -15.35 0.52 -10.24
C MET A 278 -15.49 -0.19 -8.89
N ARG A 279 -14.38 -0.53 -8.22
CA ARG A 279 -14.39 -1.13 -6.87
C ARG A 279 -15.07 -0.21 -5.86
N LEU A 280 -14.75 1.08 -5.90
CA LEU A 280 -15.40 2.08 -5.03
C LEU A 280 -16.91 2.16 -5.27
N MET A 281 -17.34 2.13 -6.53
CA MET A 281 -18.77 2.10 -6.86
C MET A 281 -19.46 0.81 -6.45
N LEU A 282 -18.77 -0.34 -6.46
CA LEU A 282 -19.32 -1.61 -6.01
C LEU A 282 -19.58 -1.65 -4.51
N VAL A 283 -18.74 -1.01 -3.70
CA VAL A 283 -19.00 -0.81 -2.27
C VAL A 283 -20.31 -0.06 -2.09
N ILE A 284 -20.48 1.06 -2.79
CA ILE A 284 -21.69 1.88 -2.72
C ILE A 284 -22.93 1.13 -3.24
N GLN A 285 -22.82 0.45 -4.37
CA GLN A 285 -23.93 -0.31 -4.94
C GLN A 285 -24.34 -1.45 -4.02
N GLY A 286 -23.37 -2.17 -3.47
CA GLY A 286 -23.66 -3.24 -2.54
C GLY A 286 -24.30 -2.70 -1.25
N LEU A 287 -23.87 -1.55 -0.74
CA LEU A 287 -24.51 -0.86 0.37
C LEU A 287 -25.98 -0.52 0.06
N VAL A 288 -26.26 0.00 -1.14
CA VAL A 288 -27.63 0.31 -1.62
C VAL A 288 -28.52 -0.92 -1.67
N ASP A 289 -27.98 -2.06 -2.11
CA ASP A 289 -28.75 -3.29 -2.35
C ASP A 289 -28.97 -4.11 -1.08
N ARG A 290 -27.97 -4.18 -0.18
CA ARG A 290 -27.98 -5.11 0.97
C ARG A 290 -28.23 -4.44 2.32
N SER A 291 -27.94 -3.14 2.46
CA SER A 291 -27.95 -2.47 3.76
C SER A 291 -29.24 -1.70 4.01
N ALA A 292 -29.70 -1.74 5.26
CA ALA A 292 -30.84 -0.97 5.72
C ALA A 292 -30.57 0.55 5.80
N CYS A 293 -29.29 0.97 5.74
CA CYS A 293 -28.90 2.37 5.95
C CYS A 293 -29.51 3.35 4.93
N LEU A 294 -29.84 2.89 3.72
CA LEU A 294 -30.39 3.72 2.64
C LEU A 294 -31.87 3.46 2.35
N LEU A 295 -32.55 2.70 3.22
CA LEU A 295 -34.00 2.52 3.16
C LEU A 295 -34.73 3.79 3.65
N PRO A 296 -35.89 4.12 3.07
CA PRO A 296 -36.58 3.42 1.99
C PRO A 296 -35.97 3.68 0.59
N GLN A 297 -36.09 2.70 -0.30
CA GLN A 297 -35.64 2.80 -1.71
C GLN A 297 -36.79 3.22 -2.64
N PRO A 298 -36.48 3.87 -3.78
CA PRO A 298 -37.48 4.16 -4.80
C PRO A 298 -37.98 2.86 -5.47
N ASP A 299 -39.16 2.95 -6.08
CA ASP A 299 -39.75 1.84 -6.84
C ASP A 299 -38.81 1.36 -7.94
N GLY A 300 -38.55 0.04 -7.98
CA GLY A 300 -37.60 -0.57 -8.92
C GLY A 300 -36.13 -0.55 -8.48
N GLY A 301 -35.84 -0.08 -7.26
CA GLY A 301 -34.49 -0.05 -6.71
C GLY A 301 -33.63 1.09 -7.27
N LEU A 302 -32.37 1.12 -6.86
CA LEU A 302 -31.41 2.16 -7.23
C LEU A 302 -30.12 1.50 -7.74
N ASN A 303 -29.74 1.79 -8.98
CA ASN A 303 -28.44 1.39 -9.53
C ASN A 303 -27.58 2.64 -9.73
N VAL A 304 -26.56 2.77 -8.89
CA VAL A 304 -25.63 3.92 -8.84
C VAL A 304 -24.79 4.03 -10.11
N MET A 305 -24.50 2.90 -10.75
CA MET A 305 -23.71 2.83 -11.97
C MET A 305 -24.56 3.02 -13.24
N SER A 306 -25.89 3.08 -13.12
CA SER A 306 -26.78 3.26 -14.27
C SER A 306 -26.81 4.70 -14.73
N LEU A 307 -26.54 4.91 -16.02
CA LEU A 307 -26.67 6.22 -16.65
C LEU A 307 -28.12 6.74 -16.56
N ALA A 308 -29.12 5.87 -16.67
CA ALA A 308 -30.52 6.28 -16.54
C ALA A 308 -30.87 6.81 -15.14
N ALA A 309 -30.24 6.27 -14.09
CA ALA A 309 -30.43 6.78 -12.73
C ALA A 309 -29.77 8.15 -12.54
N GLN A 310 -28.63 8.38 -13.19
CA GLN A 310 -27.93 9.67 -13.20
C GLN A 310 -28.69 10.72 -14.01
N ASP A 311 -29.15 10.38 -15.22
CA ASP A 311 -29.91 11.28 -16.11
C ASP A 311 -31.25 11.68 -15.52
N SER A 312 -31.92 10.77 -14.81
CA SER A 312 -33.16 11.07 -14.10
C SER A 312 -32.96 11.81 -12.77
N GLY A 313 -31.70 12.07 -12.37
CA GLY A 313 -31.37 12.77 -11.14
C GLY A 313 -31.65 11.97 -9.86
N ARG A 314 -31.84 10.65 -9.96
CA ARG A 314 -32.00 9.77 -8.78
C ARG A 314 -30.66 9.51 -8.08
N VAL A 315 -29.57 9.53 -8.85
CA VAL A 315 -28.19 9.44 -8.37
C VAL A 315 -27.46 10.67 -8.86
N ILE A 316 -26.82 11.39 -7.96
CA ILE A 316 -26.06 12.60 -8.29
C ILE A 316 -24.61 12.34 -7.90
N LEU A 317 -23.75 12.20 -8.90
CA LEU A 317 -22.30 12.20 -8.70
C LEU A 317 -21.84 13.66 -8.65
N LEU A 318 -21.47 14.14 -7.46
CA LEU A 318 -21.11 15.52 -7.23
C LEU A 318 -19.58 15.67 -7.26
N ASP A 319 -19.08 16.31 -8.30
CA ASP A 319 -17.70 16.81 -8.35
C ASP A 319 -17.69 18.26 -7.86
N GLU A 320 -17.26 18.48 -6.62
CA GLU A 320 -17.22 19.80 -6.00
C GLU A 320 -16.20 20.73 -6.69
N GLU A 321 -15.08 20.19 -7.17
CA GLU A 321 -14.03 20.97 -7.82
C GLU A 321 -14.51 21.50 -9.19
N ALA A 322 -15.26 20.69 -9.93
CA ALA A 322 -15.86 21.12 -11.20
C ALA A 322 -16.94 22.20 -11.02
N LYS A 323 -17.53 22.33 -9.81
CA LYS A 323 -18.53 23.36 -9.48
C LYS A 323 -17.94 24.61 -8.83
N ALA A 324 -16.66 24.61 -8.44
CA ALA A 324 -16.02 25.73 -7.74
C ALA A 324 -15.92 27.02 -8.58
N LEU A 325 -15.93 26.89 -9.91
CA LEU A 325 -16.06 28.00 -10.86
C LEU A 325 -17.08 27.64 -11.92
N GLY A 326 -18.33 28.08 -11.73
CA GLY A 326 -19.34 27.96 -12.78
C GLY A 326 -19.01 28.93 -13.92
N ASP A 327 -18.78 28.40 -15.12
CA ASP A 327 -19.16 29.10 -16.34
C ASP A 327 -20.69 29.29 -16.25
N SER A 328 -21.14 30.53 -16.12
CA SER A 328 -22.56 30.93 -16.00
C SER A 328 -23.45 30.52 -17.19
N ARG A 329 -22.98 29.63 -18.08
CA ARG A 329 -23.75 29.10 -19.19
C ARG A 329 -24.65 27.94 -18.75
N PRO A 330 -25.97 28.05 -18.97
CA PRO A 330 -26.86 26.91 -18.87
C PRO A 330 -26.40 25.80 -19.81
N ARG A 331 -26.37 24.55 -19.33
CA ARG A 331 -26.14 23.39 -20.19
C ARG A 331 -27.26 23.32 -21.22
N LEU A 332 -26.93 23.48 -22.50
CA LEU A 332 -27.85 23.27 -23.61
C LEU A 332 -28.40 21.85 -23.51
N ARG A 333 -29.71 21.73 -23.23
CA ARG A 333 -30.47 20.50 -23.49
C ARG A 333 -30.30 20.20 -24.97
N ASP A 334 -29.69 19.08 -25.30
CA ASP A 334 -29.58 18.61 -26.67
C ASP A 334 -30.99 18.24 -27.16
N GLY A 335 -31.57 19.15 -27.94
CA GLY A 335 -32.85 18.97 -28.58
C GLY A 335 -32.70 18.08 -29.80
N ARG A 336 -32.84 16.76 -29.61
CA ARG A 336 -33.20 15.84 -30.71
C ARG A 336 -34.37 14.97 -30.30
N GLN A 337 -35.56 15.57 -30.37
CA GLN A 337 -36.78 14.87 -30.77
C GLN A 337 -37.29 15.55 -32.04
N ARG A 338 -37.07 14.89 -33.18
CA ARG A 338 -37.99 14.86 -34.32
C ARG A 338 -37.88 13.49 -34.97
#